data_AF-A0A376U520-F1
#
_entry.id   AF-A0A376U520-F1
#
_cell.length_a   1.000
_cell.length_b   1.000
_cell.length_c   1.000
_cell.angle_alpha   90.00
_cell.angle_beta   90.00
_cell.angle_gamma   90.00
#
_symmetry.space_group_name_H-M   'P 1'
#
loop_
_entity.id
_entity.type
_entity.pdbx_description
1 polymer ?
#
loop_
_entity_poly.entity_id
_entity_poly.type
_entity_poly.pdbx_seq_one_letter_code
_entity_poly.pdbx_strand_id
1 'polypeptide(L)' 'MLASHGALDFAGGTVVHINAAIAGLVGAYLIGKRVGFGKEAFKPHNLPMVFTGTAILYIGWFGFNAGVSGHGE' A
#
# COMPACT_ATOMS: atom_id res chain seq x y z
N MET A 1 12.77 -9.54 -16.39
CA MET A 1 11.66 -10.33 -16.98
C MET A 1 10.46 -9.46 -17.30
N LEU A 2 9.77 -8.76 -16.39
CA LEU A 2 8.60 -7.93 -16.77
C LEU A 2 8.96 -6.73 -17.66
N ALA A 3 10.06 -6.03 -17.34
CA ALA A 3 10.56 -4.92 -18.16
C ALA A 3 10.85 -5.32 -19.61
N SER A 4 11.39 -6.54 -19.84
CA SER A 4 11.68 -7.04 -21.19
C SER A 4 10.45 -7.44 -21.99
N HIS A 5 9.27 -7.55 -21.35
CA HIS A 5 7.99 -7.79 -22.01
C HIS A 5 7.18 -6.49 -22.19
N GLY A 6 7.80 -5.33 -21.98
CA GLY A 6 7.16 -4.02 -22.18
C GLY A 6 6.18 -3.60 -21.08
N ALA A 7 6.26 -4.20 -19.88
CA ALA A 7 5.42 -3.79 -18.76
C ALA A 7 5.80 -2.38 -18.28
N LEU A 8 4.81 -1.47 -18.28
CA LEU A 8 4.96 -0.10 -17.79
C LEU A 8 4.50 -0.02 -16.34
N ASP A 9 5.43 0.27 -15.44
CA ASP A 9 5.15 0.48 -14.03
C ASP A 9 5.96 1.67 -13.49
N PHE A 10 5.37 2.86 -13.58
CA PHE A 10 6.08 4.13 -13.37
C PHE A 10 6.57 4.32 -11.93
N ALA A 11 5.70 4.07 -10.95
CA ALA A 11 6.00 4.26 -9.53
C ALA A 11 5.73 2.99 -8.69
N GLY A 12 5.81 1.79 -9.30
CA GLY A 12 5.73 0.54 -8.55
C GLY A 12 4.30 0.12 -8.17
N GLY A 13 3.31 0.30 -9.03
CA GLY A 13 1.99 -0.33 -8.91
C GLY A 13 2.09 -1.86 -8.78
N THR A 14 2.97 -2.51 -9.56
CA THR A 14 3.21 -3.96 -9.43
C THR A 14 4.20 -4.26 -8.32
N VAL A 15 5.33 -3.55 -8.28
CA VAL A 15 6.46 -3.85 -7.39
C VAL A 15 6.15 -3.56 -5.91
N VAL A 16 5.36 -2.51 -5.64
CA VAL A 16 5.02 -2.08 -4.27
C VAL A 16 3.59 -2.48 -3.92
N HIS A 17 2.59 -2.01 -4.67
CA HIS A 17 1.20 -2.08 -4.22
C HIS A 17 0.60 -3.48 -4.37
N ILE A 18 0.63 -4.05 -5.57
CA ILE A 18 0.09 -5.39 -5.82
C ILE A 18 0.87 -6.42 -5.00
N ASN A 19 2.20 -6.31 -4.98
CA ASN A 19 3.05 -7.17 -4.19
C ASN A 19 2.68 -7.17 -2.70
N ALA A 20 2.66 -5.98 -2.05
CA ALA A 20 2.30 -5.87 -0.64
C ALA A 20 0.85 -6.28 -0.37
N ALA A 21 -0.09 -5.96 -1.27
CA ALA A 21 -1.50 -6.31 -1.11
C ALA A 21 -1.73 -7.83 -1.15
N ILE A 22 -1.13 -8.55 -2.11
CA ILE A 22 -1.27 -10.00 -2.21
C ILE A 22 -0.58 -10.69 -1.04
N ALA A 23 0.61 -10.25 -0.65
CA ALA A 23 1.30 -10.78 0.53
C ALA A 23 0.46 -10.59 1.81
N GLY A 24 -0.12 -9.40 1.99
CA GLY A 24 -1.02 -9.09 3.10
C GLY A 24 -2.30 -9.94 3.10
N LEU A 25 -2.91 -10.14 1.93
CA LEU A 25 -4.11 -10.97 1.78
C LEU A 25 -3.83 -12.44 2.11
N VAL A 26 -2.77 -13.01 1.54
CA VAL A 26 -2.37 -14.41 1.81
C VAL A 26 -2.02 -14.57 3.28
N GLY A 27 -1.28 -13.61 3.87
CA GLY A 27 -0.98 -13.61 5.30
C GLY A 27 -2.24 -13.57 6.17
N ALA A 28 -3.19 -12.70 5.86
CA ALA A 28 -4.47 -12.61 6.58
C ALA A 28 -5.30 -13.89 6.44
N TYR A 29 -5.25 -14.56 5.28
CA TYR A 29 -5.92 -15.84 5.07
C TYR A 29 -5.29 -16.96 5.92
N LEU A 30 -3.96 -17.04 5.97
CA LEU A 30 -3.24 -18.08 6.72
C LEU A 30 -3.32 -17.89 8.24
N ILE A 31 -3.24 -16.64 8.72
CA ILE A 31 -3.31 -16.33 10.17
C ILE A 31 -4.76 -16.44 10.68
N GLY A 32 -5.74 -16.16 9.82
CA GLY A 32 -7.15 -16.17 10.17
C GLY A 32 -7.66 -14.83 10.72
N LYS A 33 -8.98 -14.74 10.90
CA LYS A 33 -9.67 -13.50 11.28
C LYS A 33 -9.55 -13.16 12.76
N ARG A 34 -9.52 -11.87 13.08
CA ARG A 34 -9.65 -11.36 14.46
C ARG A 34 -10.95 -11.86 15.11
N VAL A 35 -10.89 -12.20 16.39
CA VAL A 35 -12.07 -12.56 17.19
C VAL A 35 -13.09 -11.41 17.17
N GLY A 36 -14.34 -11.71 16.83
CA GLY A 36 -15.41 -10.71 16.66
C GLY A 36 -15.59 -10.21 15.23
N PHE A 37 -14.68 -10.54 14.31
CA PHE A 37 -14.83 -10.21 12.89
C PHE A 37 -16.07 -10.91 12.28
N GLY A 38 -16.95 -10.11 11.67
CA GLY A 38 -18.23 -10.57 11.11
C GLY A 38 -19.42 -10.51 12.09
N LYS A 39 -19.22 -10.05 13.34
CA LYS A 39 -20.31 -9.84 14.32
C LYS A 39 -20.64 -8.37 14.50
N GLU A 40 -19.61 -7.52 14.61
CA GLU A 40 -19.74 -6.07 14.79
C GLU A 40 -18.67 -5.33 13.99
N ALA A 41 -18.94 -4.08 13.62
CA ALA A 41 -17.96 -3.23 12.96
C ALA A 41 -16.88 -2.77 13.96
N PHE A 42 -15.61 -2.96 13.62
CA PHE A 42 -14.51 -2.44 14.43
C PHE A 42 -14.39 -0.93 14.26
N LYS A 43 -14.74 -0.17 15.29
CA LYS A 43 -14.57 1.30 15.28
C LYS A 43 -13.11 1.66 15.62
N PRO A 44 -12.44 2.47 14.79
CA PRO A 44 -11.15 3.05 15.15
C PRO A 44 -11.30 3.94 16.40
N HIS A 45 -10.39 3.79 17.35
CA HIS A 45 -10.43 4.57 18.60
C HIS A 45 -9.98 6.03 18.40
N ASN A 46 -9.19 6.32 17.37
CA ASN A 46 -8.62 7.63 17.10
C ASN A 46 -8.57 7.91 15.58
N LEU A 47 -9.65 8.49 15.05
CA LEU A 47 -9.74 8.91 13.65
C LEU A 47 -8.79 10.07 13.30
N PRO A 48 -8.55 11.08 14.17
CA PRO A 48 -7.54 12.10 13.91
C PRO A 48 -6.15 11.53 13.61
N MET A 49 -5.72 10.49 14.33
CA MET A 49 -4.43 9.83 14.06
C MET A 49 -4.40 9.14 12.70
N VAL A 50 -5.49 8.47 12.29
CA VAL A 50 -5.61 7.87 10.94
C VAL A 50 -5.46 8.95 9.87
N PHE A 51 -6.13 10.09 10.05
CA PHE A 51 -6.02 11.22 9.12
C PHE A 51 -4.60 11.77 9.07
N THR A 52 -3.95 11.99 10.22
CA THR A 52 -2.56 12.46 10.28
C THR A 52 -1.61 11.49 9.57
N GLY A 53 -1.76 10.18 9.77
CA GLY A 53 -0.98 9.17 9.07
C GLY A 53 -1.17 9.22 7.56
N THR A 54 -2.42 9.30 7.10
CA THR A 54 -2.75 9.46 5.67
C THR A 54 -2.18 10.75 5.09
N ALA A 55 -2.21 11.87 5.84
CA ALA A 55 -1.64 13.13 5.40
C ALA A 55 -0.11 13.04 5.22
N ILE A 56 0.60 12.37 6.14
CA ILE A 56 2.03 12.10 6.01
C ILE A 56 2.31 11.22 4.78
N LEU A 57 1.54 10.14 4.62
CA LEU A 57 1.65 9.25 3.44
C LEU A 57 1.44 10.03 2.15
N TYR A 58 0.42 10.90 2.09
CA TYR A 58 0.11 11.72 0.93
C TYR A 58 1.24 12.70 0.59
N ILE A 59 1.79 13.40 1.59
CA ILE A 59 2.92 14.31 1.38
C ILE A 59 4.15 13.53 0.89
N GLY A 60 4.47 12.40 1.51
CA GLY A 60 5.55 11.52 1.06
C GLY A 60 5.31 10.93 -0.33
N TRP A 61 4.03 10.74 -0.71
CA TRP A 61 3.62 10.19 -1.99
C TRP A 61 4.07 11.06 -3.17
N PHE A 62 4.16 12.38 -2.99
CA PHE A 62 4.72 13.26 -4.01
C PHE A 62 6.17 12.90 -4.33
N GLY A 63 7.01 12.68 -3.31
CA GLY A 63 8.39 12.23 -3.49
C GLY A 63 8.46 10.82 -4.10
N PHE A 64 7.54 9.94 -3.72
CA PHE A 64 7.45 8.58 -4.26
C PHE A 64 7.11 8.55 -5.77
N ASN A 65 6.24 9.46 -6.26
CA ASN A 65 5.84 9.50 -7.69
C ASN A 65 6.66 10.47 -8.54
N ALA A 66 7.10 11.61 -7.99
CA ALA A 66 7.93 12.55 -8.73
C ALA A 66 9.42 12.14 -8.68
N GLY A 67 9.86 11.47 -7.62
CA GLY A 67 11.24 11.01 -7.45
C GLY A 67 11.65 9.93 -8.44
N VAL A 68 10.70 9.11 -8.93
CA VAL A 68 10.98 8.16 -10.04
C VAL A 68 11.22 8.85 -11.37
N SER A 69 10.86 10.13 -11.49
CA SER A 69 11.22 11.02 -12.61
C SER A 69 12.59 11.68 -12.44
N GLY A 70 13.29 11.40 -11.34
CA GLY A 70 14.57 12.03 -11.00
C GLY A 70 15.61 11.87 -12.09
N HIS A 71 16.15 13.01 -12.53
CA HIS A 71 17.28 13.16 -13.45
C HIS A 71 18.49 12.33 -12.99
N GLY A 72 18.81 11.28 -13.75
CA GLY A 72 20.16 10.75 -14.00
C GLY A 72 20.27 10.66 -15.53
N GLU A 73 21.41 10.90 -16.17
CA GLU A 73 22.50 9.90 -16.16
C GLU A 73 21.98 8.46 -16.30
#